data_AF-A0A8C9LTT0-F1
#
_entry.id   AF-A0A8C9LTT0-F1
#
_cell.length_a   1.000
_cell.length_b   1.000
_cell.length_c   1.000
_cell.angle_alpha   90.00
_cell.angle_beta   90.00
_cell.angle_gamma   90.00
#
_symmetry.space_group_name_H-M   'P 1'
#
loop_
_entity.id
_entity.type
_entity.pdbx_description
1 polymer ?
#
loop_
_entity_poly.entity_id
_entity_poly.type
_entity_poly.pdbx_seq_one_letter_code
_entity_poly.pdbx_strand_id
1 'polypeptide(L)'
;MAARLVSRCGAVGAAAHSSPVVSCRRWSGASADTVYDVVVSGGGLVGAAMACALGYDIHFHDKKILLLEAGPKKVLEKLSETYSNRVSSISPGSATLLSSFGAWDHICNMRYRAFRRMQVWDACSEALIMFDKDNLDDMGYIVENDVVMHALTKQLEAVSGTDYGLCKQMSTPLKDYVDEKEHPPQDPSDIFSRSYLM
;
A
#
# COMPACT_ATOMS: atom_id res chain seq x y z
N MET A 1 -43.16 35.43 1.24
CA MET A 1 -43.55 36.04 -0.05
C MET A 1 -42.58 35.50 -1.10
N ALA A 2 -43.13 34.90 -2.16
CA ALA A 2 -42.44 34.21 -3.27
C ALA A 2 -41.39 35.13 -3.97
N ALA A 3 -40.46 34.67 -4.81
CA ALA A 3 -40.57 33.62 -5.80
C ALA A 3 -39.21 33.17 -6.36
N ARG A 4 -39.24 31.96 -6.94
CA ARG A 4 -38.32 31.40 -7.93
C ARG A 4 -38.00 32.39 -9.06
N LEU A 5 -36.78 32.32 -9.59
CA LEU A 5 -36.59 32.39 -11.05
C LEU A 5 -35.63 31.30 -11.51
N VAL A 6 -36.22 30.30 -12.15
CA VAL A 6 -35.55 29.29 -12.97
C VAL A 6 -35.26 29.94 -14.32
N SER A 7 -34.01 29.92 -14.77
CA SER A 7 -33.70 30.16 -16.19
C SER A 7 -33.40 28.83 -16.87
N ARG A 8 -34.30 28.45 -17.78
CA ARG A 8 -34.18 27.34 -18.72
C ARG A 8 -33.39 27.78 -19.93
N CYS A 9 -32.55 26.90 -20.47
CA CYS A 9 -32.45 26.49 -21.89
C CYS A 9 -31.01 26.01 -22.18
N GLY A 10 -30.75 24.93 -22.91
CA GLY A 10 -31.65 24.17 -23.77
C GLY A 10 -31.23 22.71 -23.88
N ALA A 11 -32.22 21.87 -24.13
CA ALA A 11 -32.05 20.51 -24.59
C ALA A 11 -31.73 20.54 -26.08
N VAL A 12 -30.66 19.86 -26.49
CA VAL A 12 -30.53 19.30 -27.84
C VAL A 12 -30.46 17.80 -27.64
N GLY A 13 -31.47 17.10 -28.15
CA GLY A 13 -31.59 15.65 -28.05
C GLY A 13 -30.78 14.95 -29.14
N ALA A 14 -30.19 13.80 -28.78
CA ALA A 14 -30.03 12.64 -29.64
C ALA A 14 -29.75 11.42 -28.74
N ALA A 15 -30.38 10.30 -29.09
CA ALA A 15 -30.53 9.11 -28.26
C ALA A 15 -29.26 8.28 -28.07
N ALA A 16 -29.21 7.55 -26.93
CA ALA A 16 -28.89 6.12 -26.78
C ALA A 16 -28.00 5.82 -25.55
N HIS A 17 -28.41 4.79 -24.80
CA HIS A 17 -27.77 4.15 -23.64
C HIS A 17 -27.86 4.88 -22.29
N SER A 18 -28.94 4.61 -21.55
CA SER A 18 -29.07 4.93 -20.12
C SER A 18 -28.28 3.92 -19.27
N SER A 19 -26.98 4.13 -19.09
CA SER A 19 -26.29 3.58 -17.92
C SER A 19 -26.70 4.41 -16.70
N PRO A 20 -27.03 3.80 -15.54
CA PRO A 20 -27.31 4.57 -14.35
C PRO A 20 -26.02 5.31 -13.96
N VAL A 21 -26.09 6.64 -13.94
CA VAL A 21 -25.01 7.47 -13.41
C VAL A 21 -24.95 7.15 -11.93
N VAL A 22 -23.98 6.32 -11.53
CA VAL A 22 -23.71 6.05 -10.12
C VAL A 22 -23.34 7.38 -9.49
N SER A 23 -24.27 7.95 -8.73
CA SER A 23 -24.02 9.11 -7.88
C SER A 23 -22.94 8.72 -6.87
N CYS A 24 -21.70 9.14 -7.13
CA CYS A 24 -20.63 9.02 -6.17
C CYS A 24 -21.04 9.86 -4.96
N ARG A 25 -21.43 9.21 -3.86
CA ARG A 25 -21.74 9.91 -2.61
C ARG A 25 -20.49 10.68 -2.20
N ARG A 26 -20.60 12.00 -2.16
CA ARG A 26 -19.56 12.88 -1.65
C ARG A 26 -19.62 12.80 -0.13
N TRP A 27 -18.78 11.94 0.46
CA TRP A 27 -18.57 11.89 1.91
C TRP A 27 -18.06 13.26 2.38
N SER A 28 -18.98 14.05 2.92
CA SER A 28 -18.72 15.40 3.40
C SER A 28 -18.76 15.35 4.91
N GLY A 29 -17.68 14.86 5.52
CA GLY A 29 -17.64 14.55 6.95
C GLY A 29 -16.25 14.34 7.51
N ALA A 30 -15.28 15.19 7.17
CA ALA A 30 -14.02 15.30 7.92
C ALA A 30 -13.49 16.74 7.81
N SER A 31 -13.17 17.38 8.93
CA SER A 31 -12.59 18.72 8.95
C SER A 31 -11.14 18.68 8.43
N ALA A 32 -10.83 19.63 7.55
CA ALA A 32 -9.65 19.76 6.68
C ALA A 32 -9.62 18.80 5.47
N ASP A 33 -10.00 19.33 4.30
CA ASP A 33 -9.73 18.74 2.97
C ASP A 33 -8.22 18.62 2.74
N THR A 34 -7.60 17.62 3.36
CA THR A 34 -6.20 17.30 3.12
C THR A 34 -6.15 16.47 1.85
N VAL A 35 -5.92 17.17 0.73
CA VAL A 35 -5.67 16.52 -0.55
C VAL A 35 -4.26 15.92 -0.54
N TYR A 36 -4.15 14.66 -0.91
CA TYR A 36 -2.90 13.94 -1.14
C TYR A 36 -2.73 13.69 -2.63
N ASP A 37 -1.49 13.79 -3.12
CA ASP A 37 -1.15 13.52 -4.52
C ASP A 37 -1.04 12.01 -4.78
N VAL A 38 -0.55 11.26 -3.79
CA VAL A 38 -0.41 9.80 -3.87
C VAL A 38 -0.93 9.17 -2.59
N VAL A 39 -1.71 8.10 -2.71
CA VAL A 39 -2.15 7.29 -1.57
C VAL A 39 -1.69 5.85 -1.79
N VAL A 40 -0.86 5.35 -0.88
CA VAL A 40 -0.42 3.96 -0.82
C VAL A 40 -1.29 3.22 0.19
N SER A 41 -2.09 2.27 -0.29
CA SER A 41 -2.93 1.43 0.56
C SER A 41 -2.21 0.13 0.93
N GLY A 42 -1.90 -0.03 2.20
CA GLY A 42 -1.19 -1.19 2.78
C GLY A 42 0.27 -0.89 3.12
N GLY A 43 0.57 -0.70 4.40
CA GLY A 43 1.91 -0.54 4.99
C GLY A 43 2.64 -1.85 5.27
N GLY A 44 2.52 -2.83 4.35
CA GLY A 44 3.37 -4.01 4.33
C GLY A 44 4.76 -3.72 3.73
N LEU A 45 5.54 -4.77 3.48
CA LEU A 45 6.90 -4.65 2.92
C LEU A 45 6.93 -3.81 1.63
N VAL A 46 6.02 -4.11 0.71
CA VAL A 46 5.98 -3.45 -0.61
C VAL A 46 5.46 -2.02 -0.51
N GLY A 47 4.36 -1.78 0.21
CA GLY A 47 3.81 -0.43 0.31
C GLY A 47 4.67 0.51 1.14
N ALA A 48 5.30 0.03 2.22
CA ALA A 48 6.29 0.79 2.96
C ALA A 48 7.53 1.12 2.08
N ALA A 49 8.04 0.15 1.31
CA ALA A 49 9.13 0.39 0.38
C ALA A 49 8.75 1.40 -0.72
N MET A 50 7.53 1.33 -1.26
CA MET A 50 7.02 2.30 -2.23
C MET A 50 6.91 3.70 -1.63
N ALA A 51 6.36 3.82 -0.42
CA ALA A 51 6.25 5.10 0.27
C ALA A 51 7.63 5.70 0.57
N CYS A 52 8.62 4.89 0.98
CA CYS A 52 10.01 5.34 1.09
C CYS A 52 10.56 5.80 -0.25
N ALA A 53 10.44 4.99 -1.31
CA ALA A 53 10.97 5.32 -2.62
C ALA A 53 10.41 6.65 -3.13
N LEU A 54 9.09 6.86 -3.02
CA LEU A 54 8.46 8.13 -3.38
C LEU A 54 8.89 9.28 -2.47
N GLY A 55 9.01 9.04 -1.16
CA GLY A 55 9.40 10.07 -0.18
C GLY A 55 10.83 10.57 -0.34
N TYR A 56 11.74 9.72 -0.84
CA TYR A 56 13.13 10.07 -1.13
C TYR A 56 13.38 10.47 -2.58
N ASP A 57 12.40 10.34 -3.47
CA ASP A 57 12.54 10.72 -4.87
C ASP A 57 12.44 12.25 -5.04
N ILE A 58 13.43 12.82 -5.73
CA ILE A 58 13.53 14.26 -5.95
C ILE A 58 12.34 14.84 -6.73
N HIS A 59 11.71 14.05 -7.60
CA HIS A 59 10.57 14.48 -8.41
C HIS A 59 9.26 14.51 -7.62
N PHE A 60 9.23 13.87 -6.44
CA PHE A 60 8.06 13.80 -5.56
C PHE A 60 8.21 14.66 -4.30
N HIS A 61 9.29 15.45 -4.20
CA HIS A 61 9.59 16.29 -3.04
C HIS A 61 8.49 17.35 -2.73
N ASP A 62 7.69 17.76 -3.71
CA ASP A 62 6.57 18.69 -3.53
C ASP A 62 5.20 17.98 -3.38
N LYS A 63 5.18 16.63 -3.37
CA LYS A 63 3.95 15.82 -3.38
C LYS A 63 3.62 15.26 -2.01
N LYS A 64 2.35 15.34 -1.63
CA LYS A 64 1.78 14.75 -0.41
C LYS A 64 1.49 13.27 -0.63
N ILE A 65 2.15 12.41 0.13
CA ILE A 65 2.06 10.95 0.03
C ILE A 65 1.40 10.38 1.30
N LEU A 66 0.27 9.71 1.19
CA LEU A 66 -0.37 9.06 2.34
C LEU A 66 -0.08 7.57 2.33
N LEU A 67 0.50 7.03 3.39
CA LEU A 67 0.57 5.59 3.62
C LEU A 67 -0.55 5.19 4.59
N LEU A 68 -1.53 4.43 4.08
CA LEU A 68 -2.63 3.89 4.86
C LEU A 68 -2.30 2.47 5.28
N GLU A 69 -2.33 2.18 6.58
CA GLU A 69 -2.17 0.84 7.09
C GLU A 69 -3.19 0.55 8.19
N ALA A 70 -3.92 -0.56 8.06
CA ALA A 70 -4.93 -0.92 9.04
C ALA A 70 -4.33 -1.51 10.33
N GLY A 71 -3.14 -2.13 10.22
CA GLY A 71 -2.44 -2.71 11.35
C GLY A 71 -1.73 -1.67 12.23
N PRO A 72 -1.43 -2.02 13.49
CA PRO A 72 -0.58 -1.18 14.33
C PRO A 72 0.81 -1.06 13.71
N LYS A 73 1.45 0.09 13.96
CA LYS A 73 2.85 0.30 13.57
C LYS A 73 3.73 -0.79 14.18
N LYS A 74 4.43 -1.54 13.32
CA LYS A 74 5.33 -2.61 13.74
C LYS A 74 6.65 -2.00 14.20
N VAL A 75 6.79 -1.83 15.51
CA VAL A 75 8.06 -1.41 16.13
C VAL A 75 8.81 -2.66 16.57
N LEU A 76 10.02 -2.83 16.05
CA LEU A 76 10.93 -3.89 16.48
C LEU A 76 12.01 -3.25 17.35
N GLU A 77 11.91 -3.46 18.67
CA GLU A 77 12.87 -2.95 19.65
C GLU A 77 14.13 -3.79 19.71
N LYS A 78 13.95 -5.12 19.74
CA LYS A 78 15.03 -6.10 19.77
C LYS A 78 14.70 -7.24 18.83
N LEU A 79 15.70 -7.66 18.04
CA LEU A 79 15.58 -8.83 17.20
C LEU A 79 15.69 -10.09 18.07
N SER A 80 14.76 -11.03 17.90
CA SER A 80 14.80 -12.30 18.61
C SER A 80 16.06 -13.10 18.26
N GLU A 81 16.61 -13.83 19.23
CA GLU A 81 17.70 -14.78 18.99
C GLU A 81 17.23 -15.95 18.11
N THR A 82 15.94 -16.30 18.19
CA THR A 82 15.32 -17.27 17.28
C THR A 82 15.03 -16.63 15.92
N TYR A 83 15.26 -17.40 14.85
CA TYR A 83 14.94 -16.98 13.49
C TYR A 83 13.43 -16.97 13.25
N SER A 84 12.94 -15.94 12.57
CA SER A 84 11.56 -15.86 12.09
C SER A 84 11.35 -16.83 10.93
N ASN A 85 10.18 -17.49 10.91
CA ASN A 85 9.77 -18.34 9.79
C ASN A 85 9.40 -17.52 8.53
N ARG A 86 9.18 -16.21 8.68
CA ARG A 86 8.86 -15.33 7.56
C ARG A 86 10.12 -14.67 7.04
N VAL A 87 10.64 -15.24 5.95
CA VAL A 87 11.80 -14.72 5.23
C VAL A 87 11.44 -14.37 3.80
N SER A 88 12.20 -13.46 3.22
CA SER A 88 12.13 -13.09 1.82
C SER A 88 13.51 -13.28 1.17
N SER A 89 13.51 -13.78 -0.06
CA SER A 89 14.69 -13.78 -0.91
C SER A 89 14.76 -12.44 -1.66
N ILE A 90 15.72 -11.62 -1.28
CA ILE A 90 15.97 -10.30 -1.86
C ILE A 90 17.00 -10.46 -2.98
N SER A 91 16.60 -10.10 -4.20
CA SER A 91 17.50 -10.07 -5.35
C SER A 91 18.51 -8.91 -5.23
N PRO A 92 19.66 -8.95 -5.93
CA PRO A 92 20.59 -7.82 -5.98
C PRO A 92 19.93 -6.52 -6.44
N GLY A 93 19.02 -6.57 -7.42
CA GLY A 93 18.27 -5.39 -7.87
C GLY A 93 17.34 -4.83 -6.79
N SER A 94 16.68 -5.69 -6.02
CA SER A 94 15.87 -5.27 -4.87
C SER A 94 16.73 -4.69 -3.74
N ALA A 95 17.92 -5.25 -3.50
CA ALA A 95 18.88 -4.67 -2.56
C ALA A 95 19.32 -3.27 -3.02
N THR A 96 19.62 -3.08 -4.31
CA THR A 96 19.92 -1.75 -4.89
C THR A 96 18.79 -0.75 -4.67
N LEU A 97 17.53 -1.16 -4.85
CA LEU A 97 16.37 -0.31 -4.56
C LEU A 97 16.33 0.07 -3.07
N LEU A 98 16.49 -0.89 -2.16
CA LEU A 98 16.51 -0.62 -0.73
C LEU A 98 17.68 0.29 -0.31
N SER A 99 18.81 0.19 -1.01
CA SER A 99 19.97 1.05 -0.80
C SER A 99 19.71 2.48 -1.26
N SER A 100 18.89 2.71 -2.28
CA SER A 100 18.66 4.06 -2.82
C SER A 100 18.00 5.01 -1.82
N PHE A 101 17.34 4.47 -0.79
CA PHE A 101 16.78 5.21 0.34
C PHE A 101 17.31 4.72 1.69
N GLY A 102 18.49 4.08 1.73
CA GLY A 102 19.19 3.74 2.97
C GLY A 102 18.59 2.63 3.84
N ALA A 103 17.53 1.94 3.39
CA ALA A 103 16.95 0.81 4.14
C ALA A 103 17.89 -0.40 4.16
N TRP A 104 18.67 -0.61 3.09
CA TRP A 104 19.58 -1.75 3.00
C TRP A 104 20.66 -1.73 4.10
N ASP A 105 21.17 -0.56 4.46
CA ASP A 105 22.17 -0.43 5.52
C ASP A 105 21.62 -0.87 6.88
N HIS A 106 20.34 -0.59 7.16
CA HIS A 106 19.71 -1.10 8.38
C HIS A 106 19.59 -2.63 8.38
N ILE A 107 19.30 -3.24 7.23
CA ILE A 107 19.22 -4.70 7.09
C ILE A 107 20.61 -5.32 7.33
N CYS A 108 21.65 -4.77 6.70
CA CYS A 108 23.03 -5.24 6.84
C CYS A 108 23.53 -5.16 8.29
N ASN A 109 23.12 -4.13 9.02
CA ASN A 109 23.48 -3.93 10.43
C ASN A 109 22.66 -4.80 11.42
N MET A 110 21.67 -5.54 10.94
CA MET A 110 20.84 -6.41 11.77
C MET A 110 21.13 -7.89 11.52
N ARG A 111 20.52 -8.48 10.50
CA ARG A 111 20.62 -9.91 10.21
C ARG A 111 20.16 -10.20 8.78
N TYR A 112 21.07 -10.76 7.98
CA TYR A 112 20.78 -11.25 6.63
C TYR A 112 21.75 -12.38 6.28
N ARG A 113 21.42 -13.18 5.27
CA ARG A 113 22.32 -14.21 4.74
C ARG A 113 22.39 -14.17 3.22
N ALA A 114 23.56 -13.87 2.70
CA ALA A 114 23.84 -14.01 1.27
C ALA A 114 23.95 -15.48 0.85
N PHE A 115 23.49 -15.79 -0.36
CA PHE A 115 23.71 -17.08 -1.00
C PHE A 115 24.35 -16.88 -2.39
N ARG A 116 25.22 -17.82 -2.78
CA ARG A 116 26.03 -17.76 -4.00
C ARG A 116 25.82 -18.93 -4.96
N ARG A 117 25.02 -19.90 -4.56
CA ARG A 117 24.74 -21.11 -5.33
C ARG A 117 23.26 -21.43 -5.21
N MET A 118 22.65 -21.80 -6.33
CA MET A 118 21.27 -22.27 -6.40
C MET A 118 21.25 -23.61 -7.14
N GLN A 119 20.53 -24.57 -6.57
CA GLN A 119 20.31 -25.88 -7.17
C GLN A 119 18.80 -26.02 -7.39
N VAL A 120 18.43 -26.37 -8.61
CA VAL A 120 17.04 -26.65 -9.00
C VAL A 120 17.01 -28.07 -9.53
N TRP A 121 16.25 -28.94 -8.87
CA TRP A 121 16.09 -30.33 -9.27
C TRP A 121 14.61 -30.65 -9.47
N ASP A 122 14.34 -31.62 -10.33
CA ASP A 122 13.02 -32.21 -10.48
C ASP A 122 12.85 -33.38 -9.49
N ALA A 123 11.66 -33.56 -8.93
CA ALA A 123 11.39 -34.61 -7.96
C ALA A 123 11.24 -36.00 -8.62
N CYS A 124 10.86 -36.03 -9.90
CA CYS A 124 10.53 -37.25 -10.62
C CYS A 124 11.60 -37.67 -11.65
N SER A 125 12.69 -36.92 -11.77
CA SER A 125 13.81 -37.22 -12.67
C SER A 125 15.15 -36.88 -12.05
N GLU A 126 16.24 -37.33 -12.67
CA GLU A 126 17.61 -36.97 -12.26
C GLU A 126 18.04 -35.59 -12.80
N ALA A 127 17.11 -34.81 -13.34
CA ALA A 127 17.41 -33.48 -13.88
C ALA A 127 17.81 -32.51 -12.76
N LEU A 128 19.02 -31.96 -12.87
CA LEU A 128 19.59 -30.98 -11.94
C LEU A 128 20.19 -29.82 -12.73
N ILE A 129 19.79 -28.60 -12.38
CA ILE A 129 20.39 -27.37 -12.87
C ILE A 129 21.10 -26.71 -11.69
N MET A 130 22.40 -26.46 -11.85
CA MET A 130 23.20 -25.73 -10.88
C MET A 130 23.55 -24.36 -11.43
N PHE A 131 23.20 -23.33 -10.67
CA PHE A 131 23.72 -21.99 -10.87
C PHE A 131 24.81 -21.79 -9.83
N ASP A 132 26.02 -21.55 -10.31
CA ASP A 132 27.17 -21.18 -9.48
C ASP A 132 27.76 -19.89 -10.06
N LYS A 133 28.08 -18.93 -9.18
CA LYS A 133 28.79 -17.71 -9.57
C LYS A 133 30.20 -17.85 -9.06
N ASP A 134 31.11 -18.24 -9.96
CA ASP A 134 32.49 -18.55 -9.59
C ASP A 134 33.31 -17.33 -9.13
N ASN A 135 32.89 -16.08 -9.40
CA ASN A 135 33.67 -14.87 -9.04
C ASN A 135 32.91 -13.52 -9.09
N LEU A 136 31.57 -13.52 -9.09
CA LEU A 136 30.77 -12.28 -9.18
C LEU A 136 29.73 -12.24 -8.06
N ASP A 137 29.30 -11.03 -7.70
CA ASP A 137 28.40 -10.66 -6.58
C ASP A 137 27.37 -11.72 -6.14
N ASP A 138 27.05 -11.73 -4.84
CA ASP A 138 26.05 -12.63 -4.25
C ASP A 138 24.76 -12.75 -5.11
N MET A 139 24.23 -13.97 -5.26
CA MET A 139 23.03 -14.22 -6.10
C MET A 139 21.77 -13.61 -5.49
N GLY A 140 21.75 -13.45 -4.19
CA GLY A 140 20.66 -12.86 -3.44
C GLY A 140 20.88 -13.02 -1.94
N TYR A 141 19.89 -12.54 -1.20
CA TYR A 141 19.95 -12.44 0.26
C TYR A 141 18.68 -12.99 0.87
N ILE A 142 18.80 -13.90 1.81
CA ILE A 142 17.69 -14.32 2.66
C ILE A 142 17.63 -13.37 3.85
N VAL A 143 16.49 -12.69 4.01
CA VAL A 143 16.28 -11.70 5.04
C VAL A 143 14.94 -11.96 5.73
N GLU A 144 14.91 -11.87 7.05
CA GLU A 144 13.65 -11.95 7.79
C GLU A 144 12.76 -10.73 7.51
N ASN A 145 11.48 -10.98 7.32
CA ASN A 145 10.52 -9.93 6.98
C ASN A 145 10.42 -8.86 8.07
N ASP A 146 10.62 -9.25 9.33
CA ASP A 146 10.60 -8.31 10.47
C ASP A 146 11.80 -7.35 10.42
N VAL A 147 12.97 -7.83 9.96
CA VAL A 147 14.17 -7.00 9.73
C VAL A 147 13.92 -5.99 8.61
N VAL A 148 13.33 -6.45 7.49
CA VAL A 148 13.01 -5.55 6.37
C VAL A 148 11.96 -4.52 6.77
N MET A 149 10.89 -4.92 7.47
CA MET A 149 9.87 -3.99 7.96
C MET A 149 10.45 -2.96 8.93
N HIS A 150 11.35 -3.37 9.82
CA HIS A 150 12.04 -2.45 10.74
C HIS A 150 12.87 -1.42 9.98
N ALA A 151 13.67 -1.87 9.01
CA ALA A 151 14.47 -1.00 8.16
C ALA A 151 13.60 0.02 7.41
N LEU A 152 12.50 -0.43 6.82
CA LEU A 152 11.55 0.44 6.11
C LEU A 152 10.87 1.43 7.05
N THR A 153 10.48 0.99 8.25
CA THR A 153 9.81 1.86 9.24
C THR A 153 10.73 2.98 9.71
N LYS A 154 12.02 2.69 9.93
CA LYS A 154 13.03 3.72 10.22
C LYS A 154 13.15 4.76 9.10
N GLN A 155 13.11 4.30 7.85
CA GLN A 155 13.18 5.21 6.71
C GLN A 155 11.91 6.05 6.54
N LEU A 156 10.73 5.47 6.77
CA LEU A 156 9.47 6.23 6.80
C LEU A 156 9.46 7.31 7.90
N GLU A 157 9.98 6.98 9.09
CA GLU A 157 10.11 7.95 10.18
C GLU A 157 11.04 9.11 9.81
N ALA A 158 12.19 8.81 9.20
CA ALA A 158 13.15 9.82 8.75
C ALA A 158 12.54 10.78 7.73
N VAL A 159 11.81 10.27 6.73
CA VAL A 159 11.10 11.10 5.72
C VAL A 159 10.02 11.96 6.37
N SER A 160 9.29 11.41 7.33
CA SER A 160 8.19 12.13 8.01
C SER A 160 8.68 13.25 8.95
N GLY A 161 9.93 13.18 9.43
CA GLY A 161 10.51 14.14 10.38
C GLY A 161 11.17 15.36 9.73
N THR A 162 11.40 15.35 8.42
CA THR A 162 11.81 16.53 7.65
C THR A 162 10.64 17.52 7.49
N ASP A 163 10.89 18.83 7.47
CA ASP A 163 9.88 19.90 7.28
C ASP A 163 8.96 19.68 6.04
N TYR A 164 9.38 18.81 5.12
CA TYR A 164 8.60 18.23 4.04
C TYR A 164 7.75 17.02 4.50
N GLY A 165 7.05 17.14 5.64
CA GLY A 165 6.24 16.10 6.29
C GLY A 165 5.07 15.60 5.43
N LEU A 166 5.40 14.93 4.34
CA LEU A 166 4.53 14.62 3.23
C LEU A 166 4.14 13.15 3.23
N CYS A 167 4.95 12.26 3.83
CA CYS A 167 4.58 10.89 4.10
C CYS A 167 3.94 10.76 5.49
N LYS A 168 2.61 10.83 5.57
CA LYS A 168 1.89 10.48 6.80
C LYS A 168 1.56 9.00 6.79
N GLN A 169 1.97 8.30 7.83
CA GLN A 169 1.41 6.99 8.13
C GLN A 169 0.19 7.19 9.02
N MET A 170 -0.99 6.84 8.52
CA MET A 170 -2.19 6.74 9.35
C MET A 170 -2.45 5.27 9.65
N SER A 171 -2.42 4.93 10.94
CA SER A 171 -2.92 3.67 11.46
C SER A 171 -4.23 3.92 12.19
N THR A 172 -5.32 4.04 11.44
CA THR A 172 -6.68 4.05 11.99
C THR A 172 -7.36 2.74 11.62
N PRO A 173 -8.08 2.08 12.55
CA PRO A 173 -8.85 0.89 12.19
C PRO A 173 -9.89 1.28 11.13
N LEU A 174 -9.92 0.53 10.03
CA LEU A 174 -10.80 0.78 8.87
C LEU A 174 -12.30 0.88 9.24
N LYS A 175 -12.69 0.35 10.41
CA LYS A 175 -14.06 0.42 10.95
C LYS A 175 -14.52 1.85 11.23
N ASP A 176 -13.61 2.76 11.60
CA ASP A 176 -13.96 4.17 11.83
C ASP A 176 -14.26 4.91 10.51
N TYR A 177 -13.95 4.30 9.36
CA TYR A 177 -14.29 4.80 8.02
C TYR A 177 -15.49 4.07 7.38
N VAL A 178 -15.93 2.95 7.95
CA VAL A 178 -17.03 2.12 7.43
C VAL A 178 -18.00 1.83 8.57
N ASP A 179 -18.76 2.84 8.99
CA ASP A 179 -19.90 2.62 9.87
C ASP A 179 -21.04 3.59 9.50
N GLU A 180 -21.83 3.22 8.49
CA GLU A 180 -23.20 3.72 8.36
C GLU A 180 -24.12 2.62 8.87
N LYS A 181 -24.77 2.91 10.01
CA LYS A 181 -25.96 2.24 10.49
C LYS A 181 -26.89 1.89 9.32
N GLU A 182 -27.09 0.59 9.07
CA GLU A 182 -28.29 0.10 8.39
C GLU A 182 -29.51 0.69 9.11
N HIS A 183 -30.17 1.67 8.49
CA HIS A 183 -31.56 1.96 8.84
C HIS A 183 -32.43 0.97 8.07
N PRO A 184 -33.26 0.15 8.75
CA PRO A 184 -34.18 -0.73 8.06
C PRO A 184 -35.18 0.10 7.23
N PRO A 185 -35.56 -0.37 6.02
CA PRO A 185 -36.49 0.35 5.16
C PRO A 185 -37.85 0.55 5.86
N GLN A 186 -38.32 1.80 5.91
CA GLN A 186 -39.57 2.21 6.58
C GLN A 186 -40.83 2.06 5.71
N ASP A 187 -40.79 1.34 4.60
CA ASP A 187 -41.96 1.19 3.71
C ASP A 187 -42.21 -0.29 3.31
N PRO A 188 -43.39 -0.86 3.67
CA PRO A 188 -43.75 -2.24 3.33
C PRO A 188 -43.94 -2.52 1.82
N SER A 189 -43.95 -1.50 0.97
CA SER A 189 -44.23 -1.66 -0.47
C SER A 189 -43.01 -2.06 -1.32
N ASP A 190 -41.79 -1.99 -0.77
CA ASP A 190 -40.55 -2.27 -1.52
C ASP A 190 -40.17 -3.77 -1.59
N ILE A 191 -40.93 -4.64 -0.93
CA ILE A 191 -40.65 -6.09 -0.86
C ILE A 191 -41.08 -6.81 -2.14
N PHE A 192 -42.06 -6.28 -2.89
CA PHE A 192 -42.66 -6.99 -4.02
C PHE A 192 -41.98 -6.78 -5.37
N SER A 193 -41.07 -5.80 -5.50
CA SER A 193 -40.42 -5.50 -6.79
C SER A 193 -39.11 -6.27 -7.03
N ARG A 194 -38.59 -7.00 -6.03
CA ARG A 194 -37.30 -7.71 -6.14
C ARG A 194 -37.38 -9.21 -6.36
N SER A 195 -38.59 -9.78 -6.41
CA SER A 195 -38.81 -11.22 -6.62
C SER A 195 -39.01 -11.62 -8.09
N TYR A 196 -38.93 -10.66 -9.02
CA TYR A 196 -39.04 -10.89 -10.47
C TYR A 196 -37.93 -10.15 -11.22
N LEU A 197 -36.69 -10.57 -10.99
CA LEU A 197 -35.60 -10.47 -11.96
C LEU A 197 -34.60 -11.54 -11.55
N MET A 198 -34.60 -12.64 -12.31
CA MET A 198 -33.57 -13.68 -12.27
C MET A 198 -32.18 -13.09 -12.41
#